data_AF-A0A348XD41-F1
#
_entry.id   AF-A0A348XD41-F1
#
_cell.length_a   1.000
_cell.length_b   1.000
_cell.length_c   1.000
_cell.angle_alpha   90.00
_cell.angle_beta   90.00
_cell.angle_gamma   90.00
#
_symmetry.space_group_name_H-M   'P 1'
#
loop_
_entity.id
_entity.type
_entity.pdbx_description
1 polymer ?
#
loop_
_entity_poly.entity_id
_entity_poly.type
_entity_poly.pdbx_seq_one_letter_code
_entity_poly.pdbx_strand_id
1 'polypeptide(L)'
;MTRCELLACLLVLTLPCAAAEAQLVIRARVLATLHEAALFTADGVERTAERKKLLRRQQSLRSWFESHGKSLRLSDCRTDADRANYRAFRGVMATEKFLRMSAKARARYIARVDRRLATMCARWAEAWAQFSPHRPPAEMPNIAVRYFGFGAYTTTAAMYYPKSQTVYLNLNHARDDPDDLVDSLEHELWHHFIPLVTADTVAQNIWFEGFTEFYSELWAEPFRRAREEESTHSVEYPVQTAYVTLRYLQNREQTHAIAFGTTPMPDLLAASQAKLAKLSEMLGNWGWKEDDGAPGVALDRYILNGRFSAPALSDLFRKDRQLLLDLIQAITVCELRNAREAGFDDRWARKQDLPEHLKQNLIEVFKYVKNPRRQHANR
;
A
#
# COMPACT_ATOMS: atom_id res chain seq x y z
N MET A 1 1.74 34.73 -29.51
CA MET A 1 1.79 33.37 -28.95
C MET A 1 2.92 32.60 -29.61
N THR A 2 3.94 32.27 -28.86
CA THR A 2 5.07 31.45 -29.32
C THR A 2 4.68 29.97 -29.32
N ARG A 3 5.34 29.13 -30.14
CA ARG A 3 5.08 27.67 -30.22
C ARG A 3 5.13 26.96 -28.85
N CYS A 4 5.89 27.48 -27.89
CA CYS A 4 5.98 26.95 -26.53
C CYS A 4 4.71 27.19 -25.69
N GLU A 5 4.02 28.32 -25.87
CA GLU A 5 2.79 28.65 -25.15
C GLU A 5 1.59 27.81 -25.63
N LEU A 6 1.58 27.45 -26.92
CA LEU A 6 0.56 26.58 -27.51
C LEU A 6 0.70 25.12 -27.06
N LEU A 7 1.93 24.64 -26.88
CA LEU A 7 2.23 23.31 -26.33
C LEU A 7 1.88 23.23 -24.85
N ALA A 8 2.15 24.29 -24.07
CA ALA A 8 1.74 24.37 -22.67
C ALA A 8 0.21 24.35 -22.51
N CYS A 9 -0.55 25.08 -23.35
CA CYS A 9 -2.01 25.05 -23.32
C CYS A 9 -2.60 23.69 -23.76
N LEU A 10 -1.99 23.01 -24.74
CA LEU A 10 -2.39 21.66 -25.16
C LEU A 10 -2.08 20.59 -24.09
N LEU A 11 -0.98 20.73 -23.36
CA LEU A 11 -0.67 19.88 -22.19
C LEU A 11 -1.67 20.11 -21.05
N VAL A 12 -2.04 21.36 -20.77
CA VAL A 12 -3.01 21.72 -19.71
C VAL A 12 -4.43 21.22 -20.03
N LEU A 13 -4.82 21.10 -21.30
CA LEU A 13 -6.13 20.58 -21.71
C LEU A 13 -6.21 19.05 -21.82
N THR A 14 -5.09 18.35 -21.96
CA THR A 14 -5.07 16.86 -22.11
C THR A 14 -4.95 16.11 -20.79
N LEU A 15 -4.35 16.72 -19.76
CA LEU A 15 -4.20 16.12 -18.43
C LEU A 15 -5.52 15.89 -17.67
N PRO A 16 -6.52 16.80 -17.70
CA PRO A 16 -7.82 16.55 -17.10
C PRO A 16 -8.55 15.37 -17.77
N CYS A 17 -8.34 15.18 -19.08
CA CYS A 17 -8.94 14.10 -19.86
C CYS A 17 -8.37 12.73 -19.45
N ALA A 18 -7.04 12.62 -19.35
CA ALA A 18 -6.38 11.36 -19.00
C ALA A 18 -6.69 10.90 -17.55
N ALA A 19 -6.80 11.83 -16.60
CA ALA A 19 -7.18 11.52 -15.22
C ALA A 19 -8.65 11.04 -15.13
N ALA A 20 -9.57 11.73 -15.83
CA ALA A 20 -10.98 11.33 -15.90
C ALA A 20 -11.15 9.96 -16.59
N GLU A 21 -10.40 9.69 -17.65
CA GLU A 21 -10.38 8.39 -18.34
C GLU A 21 -9.86 7.27 -17.43
N ALA A 22 -8.77 7.50 -16.70
CA ALA A 22 -8.20 6.54 -15.75
C ALA A 22 -9.21 6.09 -14.68
N GLN A 23 -9.98 7.03 -14.13
CA GLN A 23 -11.01 6.76 -13.13
C GLN A 23 -12.17 5.93 -13.67
N LEU A 24 -12.66 6.29 -14.87
CA LEU A 24 -13.71 5.54 -15.54
C LEU A 24 -13.24 4.11 -15.81
N VAL A 25 -11.98 3.92 -16.19
CA VAL A 25 -11.36 2.61 -16.39
C VAL A 25 -11.32 1.80 -15.10
N ILE A 26 -10.87 2.37 -13.97
CA ILE A 26 -10.83 1.66 -12.68
C ILE A 26 -12.22 1.27 -12.23
N ARG A 27 -13.16 2.21 -12.17
CA ARG A 27 -14.54 1.92 -11.77
C ARG A 27 -15.16 0.85 -12.66
N ALA A 28 -15.03 0.96 -13.99
CA ALA A 28 -15.55 -0.03 -14.92
C ALA A 28 -14.93 -1.42 -14.70
N ARG A 29 -13.61 -1.51 -14.50
CA ARG A 29 -12.91 -2.79 -14.26
C ARG A 29 -13.35 -3.44 -12.94
N VAL A 30 -13.50 -2.66 -11.87
CA VAL A 30 -13.98 -3.17 -10.58
C VAL A 30 -15.41 -3.69 -10.71
N LEU A 31 -16.32 -2.91 -11.32
CA LEU A 31 -17.71 -3.34 -11.50
C LEU A 31 -17.82 -4.57 -12.40
N ALA A 32 -17.10 -4.63 -13.51
CA ALA A 32 -17.05 -5.80 -14.36
C ALA A 32 -16.56 -7.04 -13.59
N THR A 33 -15.50 -6.88 -12.79
CA THR A 33 -14.97 -7.95 -11.93
C THR A 33 -16.00 -8.41 -10.89
N LEU A 34 -16.73 -7.48 -10.26
CA LEU A 34 -17.75 -7.81 -9.27
C LEU A 34 -18.99 -8.47 -9.89
N HIS A 35 -19.43 -8.03 -11.07
CA HIS A 35 -20.53 -8.65 -11.80
C HIS A 35 -20.17 -10.08 -12.22
N GLU A 36 -18.96 -10.29 -12.75
CA GLU A 36 -18.47 -11.63 -13.09
C GLU A 36 -18.39 -12.51 -11.84
N ALA A 37 -17.81 -11.99 -10.74
CA ALA A 37 -17.71 -12.71 -9.48
C ALA A 37 -19.08 -13.04 -8.84
N ALA A 38 -20.08 -12.18 -9.06
CA ALA A 38 -21.46 -12.40 -8.61
C ALA A 38 -22.25 -13.31 -9.55
N LEU A 39 -21.69 -13.66 -10.71
CA LEU A 39 -22.31 -14.39 -11.81
C LEU A 39 -23.56 -13.69 -12.35
N PHE A 40 -23.50 -12.37 -12.45
CA PHE A 40 -24.49 -11.60 -13.19
C PHE A 40 -24.07 -11.46 -14.65
N THR A 41 -25.06 -11.38 -15.52
CA THR A 41 -24.92 -10.88 -16.90
C THR A 41 -24.83 -9.35 -16.89
N ALA A 42 -24.58 -8.76 -18.07
CA ALA A 42 -24.53 -7.31 -18.23
C ALA A 42 -25.87 -6.62 -17.88
N ASP A 43 -27.00 -7.29 -18.11
CA ASP A 43 -28.36 -6.87 -17.74
C ASP A 43 -28.74 -7.20 -16.28
N GLY A 44 -27.80 -7.72 -15.48
CA GLY A 44 -28.00 -7.96 -14.05
C GLY A 44 -28.75 -9.25 -13.71
N VAL A 45 -28.91 -10.18 -14.67
CA VAL A 45 -29.58 -11.48 -14.47
C VAL A 45 -28.58 -12.49 -13.91
N GLU A 46 -28.98 -13.26 -12.89
CA GLU A 46 -28.14 -14.29 -12.28
C GLU A 46 -27.98 -15.53 -13.17
N ARG A 47 -26.73 -15.89 -13.48
CA ARG A 47 -26.35 -17.14 -14.15
C ARG A 47 -26.44 -18.33 -13.19
N THR A 48 -27.66 -18.72 -12.85
CA THR A 48 -27.97 -19.73 -11.81
C THR A 48 -27.30 -21.10 -12.08
N ALA A 49 -27.25 -21.55 -13.33
CA ALA A 49 -26.62 -22.83 -13.69
C ALA A 49 -25.11 -22.83 -13.42
N GLU A 50 -24.43 -21.74 -13.80
CA GLU A 50 -23.01 -21.54 -13.55
C GLU A 50 -22.71 -21.45 -12.06
N ARG A 51 -23.57 -20.76 -11.30
CA ARG A 51 -23.45 -20.69 -9.85
C ARG A 51 -23.51 -22.07 -9.20
N LYS A 52 -24.47 -22.90 -9.60
CA LYS A 52 -24.57 -24.29 -9.10
C LYS A 52 -23.31 -25.09 -9.42
N LYS A 53 -22.77 -24.97 -10.64
CA LYS A 53 -21.53 -25.63 -11.06
C LYS A 53 -20.33 -25.17 -10.22
N LEU A 54 -20.20 -23.85 -10.01
CA LEU A 54 -19.10 -23.26 -9.27
C LEU A 54 -19.14 -23.63 -7.78
N LEU A 55 -20.32 -23.59 -7.15
CA LEU A 55 -20.49 -24.02 -5.75
C LEU A 55 -20.09 -25.49 -5.55
N ARG A 56 -20.46 -26.39 -6.47
CA ARG A 56 -20.01 -27.79 -6.44
C ARG A 56 -18.49 -27.90 -6.58
N ARG A 57 -17.88 -27.12 -7.46
CA ARG A 57 -16.43 -27.11 -7.64
C ARG A 57 -15.70 -26.57 -6.40
N GLN A 58 -16.23 -25.54 -5.75
CA GLN A 58 -15.72 -25.01 -4.48
C GLN A 58 -15.77 -26.06 -3.38
N GLN A 59 -16.87 -26.81 -3.26
CA GLN A 59 -16.97 -27.90 -2.30
C GLN A 59 -15.92 -28.99 -2.56
N SER A 60 -15.76 -29.41 -3.83
CA SER A 60 -14.73 -30.38 -4.24
C SER A 60 -13.31 -29.91 -3.89
N LEU A 61 -12.99 -28.65 -4.19
CA LEU A 61 -11.68 -28.06 -3.90
C LEU A 61 -11.42 -27.89 -2.40
N ARG A 62 -12.44 -27.59 -1.62
CA ARG A 62 -12.36 -27.52 -0.16
C ARG A 62 -12.03 -28.89 0.44
N SER A 63 -12.75 -29.94 0.04
CA SER A 63 -12.46 -31.31 0.49
C SER A 63 -11.06 -31.77 0.08
N TRP A 64 -10.63 -31.44 -1.15
CA TRP A 64 -9.26 -31.67 -1.60
C TRP A 64 -8.23 -30.93 -0.74
N PHE A 65 -8.45 -29.67 -0.41
CA PHE A 65 -7.54 -28.90 0.45
C PHE A 65 -7.45 -29.47 1.86
N GLU A 66 -8.58 -29.89 2.44
CA GLU A 66 -8.65 -30.50 3.77
C GLU A 66 -7.91 -31.85 3.82
N SER A 67 -7.99 -32.67 2.77
CA SER A 67 -7.28 -33.95 2.70
C SER A 67 -5.75 -33.80 2.57
N HIS A 68 -5.26 -32.61 2.23
CA HIS A 68 -3.82 -32.30 2.09
C HIS A 68 -3.26 -31.55 3.32
N GLY A 69 -3.90 -31.67 4.48
CA GLY A 69 -3.39 -31.14 5.75
C GLY A 69 -3.37 -29.61 5.85
N LYS A 70 -4.16 -28.91 5.01
CA LYS A 70 -4.32 -27.44 5.00
C LYS A 70 -3.04 -26.65 4.70
N SER A 71 -2.01 -27.29 4.16
CA SER A 71 -0.80 -26.64 3.63
C SER A 71 -0.76 -26.85 2.11
N LEU A 72 -0.71 -25.76 1.34
CA LEU A 72 -0.67 -25.81 -0.12
C LEU A 72 0.73 -25.46 -0.61
N ARG A 73 1.55 -26.48 -0.90
CA ARG A 73 2.78 -26.31 -1.69
C ARG A 73 2.65 -27.09 -2.99
N LEU A 74 3.14 -26.49 -4.07
CA LEU A 74 3.15 -27.16 -5.37
C LEU A 74 3.99 -28.46 -5.35
N SER A 75 5.03 -28.50 -4.50
CA SER A 75 5.86 -29.69 -4.26
C SER A 75 5.07 -30.90 -3.75
N ASP A 76 3.94 -30.67 -3.09
CA ASP A 76 3.14 -31.72 -2.46
C ASP A 76 2.11 -32.30 -3.45
N CYS A 77 1.97 -31.70 -4.65
CA CYS A 77 1.02 -32.09 -5.69
C CYS A 77 1.59 -33.22 -6.56
N ARG A 78 1.31 -34.47 -6.18
CA ARG A 78 1.90 -35.67 -6.83
C ARG A 78 1.23 -36.04 -8.15
N THR A 79 -0.07 -35.80 -8.28
CA THR A 79 -0.83 -36.15 -9.49
C THR A 79 -1.11 -34.92 -10.37
N ASP A 80 -1.47 -35.16 -11.65
CA ASP A 80 -1.95 -34.08 -12.53
C ASP A 80 -3.25 -33.46 -12.01
N ALA A 81 -4.11 -34.27 -11.39
CA ALA A 81 -5.33 -33.79 -10.74
C ALA A 81 -5.01 -32.82 -9.59
N ASP A 82 -4.00 -33.11 -8.77
CA ASP A 82 -3.56 -32.21 -7.69
C ASP A 82 -2.99 -30.91 -8.25
N ARG A 83 -2.15 -30.99 -9.29
CA ARG A 83 -1.60 -29.80 -9.96
C ARG A 83 -2.71 -28.93 -10.56
N ALA A 84 -3.72 -29.54 -11.17
CA ALA A 84 -4.88 -28.84 -11.70
C ALA A 84 -5.71 -28.18 -10.59
N ASN A 85 -5.97 -28.90 -9.48
CA ASN A 85 -6.67 -28.36 -8.32
C ASN A 85 -5.90 -27.20 -7.68
N TYR A 86 -4.58 -27.34 -7.49
CA TYR A 86 -3.70 -26.31 -6.95
C TYR A 86 -3.76 -25.01 -7.77
N ARG A 87 -3.64 -25.12 -9.11
CA ARG A 87 -3.73 -23.95 -10.01
C ARG A 87 -5.11 -23.29 -9.96
N ALA A 88 -6.18 -24.09 -9.89
CA ALA A 88 -7.54 -23.57 -9.85
C ALA A 88 -7.94 -22.98 -8.49
N PHE A 89 -7.34 -23.46 -7.39
CA PHE A 89 -7.81 -23.24 -6.03
C PHE A 89 -8.04 -21.77 -5.71
N ARG A 90 -7.02 -20.92 -5.92
CA ARG A 90 -7.10 -19.51 -5.52
C ARG A 90 -8.12 -18.70 -6.32
N GLY A 91 -8.36 -19.04 -7.58
CA GLY A 91 -9.36 -18.37 -8.41
C GLY A 91 -10.78 -18.84 -8.06
N VAL A 92 -10.98 -20.16 -7.98
CA VAL A 92 -12.31 -20.73 -7.71
C VAL A 92 -12.81 -20.40 -6.29
N MET A 93 -11.91 -20.42 -5.30
CA MET A 93 -12.27 -20.13 -3.91
C MET A 93 -12.44 -18.64 -3.63
N ALA A 94 -12.05 -17.74 -4.54
CA ALA A 94 -12.03 -16.29 -4.32
C ALA A 94 -13.41 -15.69 -3.99
N THR A 95 -14.47 -16.35 -4.43
CA THR A 95 -15.86 -15.88 -4.32
C THR A 95 -16.73 -16.79 -3.47
N GLU A 96 -16.16 -17.80 -2.81
CA GLU A 96 -16.92 -18.84 -2.11
C GLU A 96 -17.92 -18.28 -1.09
N LYS A 97 -17.44 -17.40 -0.21
CA LYS A 97 -18.27 -16.79 0.82
C LYS A 97 -19.26 -15.77 0.23
N PHE A 98 -18.85 -15.06 -0.83
CA PHE A 98 -19.67 -14.08 -1.53
C PHE A 98 -20.84 -14.73 -2.29
N LEU A 99 -20.60 -15.83 -3.01
CA LEU A 99 -21.62 -16.56 -3.79
C LEU A 99 -22.65 -17.31 -2.94
N ARG A 100 -22.36 -17.53 -1.65
CA ARG A 100 -23.33 -18.07 -0.68
C ARG A 100 -24.38 -17.04 -0.25
N MET A 101 -24.14 -15.75 -0.45
CA MET A 101 -25.15 -14.71 -0.25
C MET A 101 -26.34 -14.91 -1.21
N SER A 102 -27.48 -14.29 -0.94
CA SER A 102 -28.58 -14.24 -1.91
C SER A 102 -28.23 -13.33 -3.09
N ALA A 103 -28.85 -13.54 -4.25
CA ALA A 103 -28.67 -12.67 -5.41
C ALA A 103 -28.98 -11.20 -5.08
N LYS A 104 -30.09 -10.96 -4.36
CA LYS A 104 -30.48 -9.63 -3.87
C LYS A 104 -29.41 -9.01 -2.96
N ALA A 105 -28.76 -9.79 -2.10
CA ALA A 105 -27.69 -9.28 -1.26
C ALA A 105 -26.43 -8.91 -2.07
N ARG A 106 -26.01 -9.75 -3.03
CA ARG A 106 -24.89 -9.43 -3.92
C ARG A 106 -25.17 -8.20 -4.80
N ALA A 107 -26.37 -8.07 -5.36
CA ALA A 107 -26.75 -6.89 -6.14
C ALA A 107 -26.69 -5.60 -5.30
N ARG A 108 -27.19 -5.65 -4.05
CA ARG A 108 -27.07 -4.52 -3.11
C ARG A 108 -25.63 -4.19 -2.75
N TYR A 109 -24.79 -5.21 -2.56
CA TYR A 109 -23.35 -5.05 -2.34
C TYR A 109 -22.70 -4.29 -3.49
N ILE A 110 -22.89 -4.76 -4.73
CA ILE A 110 -22.32 -4.13 -5.93
C ILE A 110 -22.79 -2.69 -6.06
N ALA A 111 -24.09 -2.42 -5.88
CA ALA A 111 -24.63 -1.07 -5.93
C ALA A 111 -24.05 -0.15 -4.84
N ARG A 112 -23.71 -0.68 -3.65
CA ARG A 112 -23.04 0.10 -2.61
C ARG A 112 -21.58 0.39 -2.99
N VAL A 113 -20.84 -0.61 -3.45
CA VAL A 113 -19.47 -0.41 -3.96
C VAL A 113 -19.46 0.61 -5.08
N ASP A 114 -20.40 0.54 -6.04
CA ASP A 114 -20.48 1.48 -7.16
C ASP A 114 -20.64 2.94 -6.70
N ARG A 115 -21.55 3.19 -5.75
CA ARG A 115 -21.72 4.54 -5.18
C ARG A 115 -20.44 5.05 -4.53
N ARG A 116 -19.73 4.19 -3.80
CA ARG A 116 -18.47 4.54 -3.13
C ARG A 116 -17.34 4.78 -4.13
N LEU A 117 -17.22 3.93 -5.15
CA LEU A 117 -16.27 4.12 -6.25
C LEU A 117 -16.52 5.44 -6.99
N ALA A 118 -17.77 5.82 -7.22
CA ALA A 118 -18.08 7.11 -7.83
C ALA A 118 -17.53 8.29 -7.01
N THR A 119 -17.68 8.25 -5.68
CA THR A 119 -17.09 9.24 -4.77
C THR A 119 -15.57 9.22 -4.80
N MET A 120 -14.95 8.03 -4.75
CA MET A 120 -13.49 7.86 -4.81
C MET A 120 -12.94 8.43 -6.11
N CYS A 121 -13.52 8.06 -7.26
CA CYS A 121 -13.10 8.50 -8.58
C CYS A 121 -13.18 10.02 -8.75
N ALA A 122 -14.30 10.65 -8.39
CA ALA A 122 -14.44 12.10 -8.48
C ALA A 122 -13.31 12.83 -7.73
N ARG A 123 -12.94 12.35 -6.54
CA ARG A 123 -11.87 12.93 -5.72
C ARG A 123 -10.48 12.62 -6.27
N TRP A 124 -10.29 11.43 -6.83
CA TRP A 124 -9.06 11.05 -7.51
C TRP A 124 -8.72 12.05 -8.62
N ALA A 125 -9.71 12.59 -9.34
CA ALA A 125 -9.49 13.58 -10.40
C ALA A 125 -8.81 14.83 -9.87
N GLU A 126 -9.34 15.34 -8.76
CA GLU A 126 -8.83 16.53 -8.09
C GLU A 126 -7.43 16.28 -7.55
N ALA A 127 -7.21 15.11 -6.93
CA ALA A 127 -5.90 14.70 -6.44
C ALA A 127 -4.87 14.62 -7.57
N TRP A 128 -5.15 13.84 -8.62
CA TRP A 128 -4.21 13.61 -9.71
C TRP A 128 -3.81 14.90 -10.44
N ALA A 129 -4.77 15.81 -10.63
CA ALA A 129 -4.52 17.12 -11.22
C ALA A 129 -3.53 17.97 -10.39
N GLN A 130 -3.50 17.80 -9.07
CA GLN A 130 -2.58 18.50 -8.18
C GLN A 130 -1.16 17.93 -8.19
N PHE A 131 -0.99 16.63 -8.50
CA PHE A 131 0.28 15.94 -8.22
C PHE A 131 1.04 15.43 -9.44
N SER A 132 0.40 15.30 -10.60
CA SER A 132 1.07 14.76 -11.78
C SER A 132 0.66 15.44 -13.08
N PRO A 133 0.97 16.74 -13.26
CA PRO A 133 0.77 17.39 -14.56
C PRO A 133 1.72 16.86 -15.64
N HIS A 134 2.67 15.98 -15.33
CA HIS A 134 3.76 15.62 -16.25
C HIS A 134 3.96 14.11 -16.46
N ARG A 135 3.16 13.26 -15.80
CA ARG A 135 3.19 11.81 -16.04
C ARG A 135 1.83 11.40 -16.57
N PRO A 136 1.73 10.81 -17.77
CA PRO A 136 0.49 10.13 -18.14
C PRO A 136 0.18 9.11 -17.05
N PRO A 137 -1.10 8.83 -16.76
CA PRO A 137 -1.44 7.76 -15.84
C PRO A 137 -0.67 6.52 -16.28
N ALA A 138 0.05 5.88 -15.35
CA ALA A 138 0.57 4.54 -15.62
C ALA A 138 -0.59 3.68 -16.16
N GLU A 139 -0.31 2.68 -16.99
CA GLU A 139 -1.35 1.75 -17.42
C GLU A 139 -2.10 1.28 -16.17
N MET A 140 -3.41 1.58 -16.13
CA MET A 140 -4.23 1.27 -14.96
C MET A 140 -4.06 -0.22 -14.60
N PRO A 141 -3.98 -0.57 -13.31
CA PRO A 141 -3.81 -1.95 -12.92
C PRO A 141 -5.01 -2.79 -13.36
N ASN A 142 -4.74 -4.05 -13.65
CA ASN A 142 -5.79 -5.06 -13.79
C ASN A 142 -6.49 -5.23 -12.45
N ILE A 143 -7.78 -5.58 -12.49
CA ILE A 143 -8.55 -5.91 -11.30
C ILE A 143 -8.97 -7.37 -11.42
N ALA A 144 -8.77 -8.15 -10.36
CA ALA A 144 -9.15 -9.56 -10.34
C ALA A 144 -9.56 -9.98 -8.94
N VAL A 145 -10.37 -11.03 -8.82
CA VAL A 145 -10.64 -11.65 -7.52
C VAL A 145 -9.60 -12.71 -7.19
N ARG A 146 -9.19 -12.80 -5.92
CA ARG A 146 -8.26 -13.85 -5.48
C ARG A 146 -8.57 -14.29 -4.06
N TYR A 147 -8.42 -15.59 -3.83
CA TYR A 147 -8.42 -16.13 -2.48
C TYR A 147 -7.03 -16.03 -1.83
N PHE A 148 -6.97 -15.45 -0.64
CA PHE A 148 -5.73 -15.21 0.12
C PHE A 148 -5.39 -16.30 1.14
N GLY A 149 -6.21 -17.35 1.27
CA GLY A 149 -5.91 -18.52 2.09
C GLY A 149 -6.67 -18.54 3.43
N PHE A 150 -6.07 -19.15 4.46
CA PHE A 150 -6.64 -19.36 5.80
C PHE A 150 -5.66 -18.90 6.92
N GLY A 151 -5.01 -17.74 6.77
CA GLY A 151 -4.04 -17.18 7.73
C GLY A 151 -4.25 -15.68 8.00
N ALA A 152 -3.27 -15.01 8.61
CA ALA A 152 -3.37 -13.58 8.96
C ALA A 152 -3.69 -12.66 7.76
N TYR A 153 -3.13 -12.94 6.58
CA TYR A 153 -3.42 -12.21 5.32
C TYR A 153 -4.83 -12.45 4.74
N THR A 154 -5.73 -13.08 5.49
CA THR A 154 -7.12 -13.28 5.05
C THR A 154 -8.03 -12.11 5.37
N THR A 155 -7.51 -11.13 6.10
CA THR A 155 -8.24 -9.96 6.57
C THR A 155 -8.00 -8.71 5.74
N THR A 156 -7.29 -8.79 4.62
CA THR A 156 -7.14 -7.65 3.70
C THR A 156 -8.19 -7.75 2.60
N ALA A 157 -8.89 -6.65 2.30
CA ALA A 157 -9.92 -6.62 1.27
C ALA A 157 -9.36 -6.44 -0.15
N ALA A 158 -8.19 -5.83 -0.31
CA ALA A 158 -7.47 -5.72 -1.57
C ALA A 158 -5.96 -5.99 -1.37
N MET A 159 -5.24 -6.31 -2.45
CA MET A 159 -3.77 -6.41 -2.42
C MET A 159 -3.21 -6.13 -3.82
N TYR A 160 -2.28 -5.19 -3.95
CA TYR A 160 -1.58 -4.92 -5.19
C TYR A 160 -0.45 -5.93 -5.39
N TYR A 161 -0.38 -6.50 -6.59
CA TYR A 161 0.71 -7.35 -7.02
C TYR A 161 1.46 -6.71 -8.18
N PRO A 162 2.62 -6.09 -7.90
CA PRO A 162 3.47 -5.43 -8.88
C PRO A 162 3.75 -6.19 -10.16
N LYS A 163 4.13 -7.46 -10.06
CA LYS A 163 4.67 -8.22 -11.21
C LYS A 163 3.65 -8.42 -12.32
N SER A 164 2.36 -8.48 -11.98
CA SER A 164 1.27 -8.56 -12.96
C SER A 164 0.46 -7.27 -13.04
N GLN A 165 0.89 -6.21 -12.35
CA GLN A 165 0.18 -4.95 -12.20
C GLN A 165 -1.30 -5.17 -11.92
N THR A 166 -1.62 -5.99 -10.92
CA THR A 166 -3.00 -6.40 -10.62
C THR A 166 -3.34 -6.08 -9.18
N VAL A 167 -4.46 -5.40 -8.95
CA VAL A 167 -5.08 -5.35 -7.63
C VAL A 167 -6.02 -6.55 -7.49
N TYR A 168 -5.71 -7.41 -6.52
CA TYR A 168 -6.51 -8.57 -6.19
C TYR A 168 -7.53 -8.25 -5.10
N LEU A 169 -8.81 -8.47 -5.37
CA LEU A 169 -9.91 -8.26 -4.44
C LEU A 169 -10.23 -9.54 -3.65
N ASN A 170 -10.35 -9.42 -2.33
CA ASN A 170 -10.73 -10.50 -1.42
C ASN A 170 -12.21 -10.42 -1.05
N LEU A 171 -13.09 -10.82 -1.98
CA LEU A 171 -14.53 -10.75 -1.74
C LEU A 171 -15.01 -11.66 -0.60
N ASN A 172 -14.21 -12.65 -0.21
CA ASN A 172 -14.53 -13.49 0.93
C ASN A 172 -14.37 -12.78 2.28
N HIS A 173 -13.53 -11.76 2.33
CA HIS A 173 -13.38 -10.89 3.50
C HIS A 173 -14.34 -9.71 3.40
N ALA A 174 -14.25 -8.96 2.30
CA ALA A 174 -14.94 -7.69 2.17
C ALA A 174 -16.46 -7.79 1.99
N ARG A 175 -17.03 -8.99 1.77
CA ARG A 175 -18.50 -9.16 1.56
C ARG A 175 -19.36 -8.53 2.66
N ASP A 176 -18.82 -8.47 3.88
CA ASP A 176 -19.53 -8.03 5.08
C ASP A 176 -19.38 -6.51 5.25
N ASP A 177 -18.32 -5.91 4.70
CA ASP A 177 -18.09 -4.47 4.64
C ASP A 177 -17.65 -4.00 3.23
N PRO A 178 -18.59 -3.52 2.40
CA PRO A 178 -18.27 -2.98 1.08
C PRO A 178 -17.43 -1.70 1.11
N ASP A 179 -17.45 -0.96 2.23
CA ASP A 179 -16.70 0.29 2.35
C ASP A 179 -15.21 -0.03 2.58
N ASP A 180 -14.90 -1.08 3.35
CA ASP A 180 -13.55 -1.64 3.51
C ASP A 180 -12.93 -2.09 2.18
N LEU A 181 -13.73 -2.65 1.25
CA LEU A 181 -13.24 -2.97 -0.10
C LEU A 181 -12.73 -1.74 -0.85
N VAL A 182 -13.47 -0.63 -0.78
CA VAL A 182 -13.14 0.58 -1.53
C VAL A 182 -11.97 1.32 -0.89
N ASP A 183 -11.92 1.36 0.43
CA ASP A 183 -10.79 1.92 1.19
C ASP A 183 -9.50 1.15 0.90
N SER A 184 -9.54 -0.18 1.00
CA SER A 184 -8.41 -1.04 0.63
C SER A 184 -8.03 -0.88 -0.85
N LEU A 185 -8.99 -0.77 -1.76
CA LEU A 185 -8.70 -0.53 -3.18
C LEU A 185 -7.97 0.80 -3.39
N GLU A 186 -8.41 1.87 -2.74
CA GLU A 186 -7.77 3.19 -2.83
C GLU A 186 -6.31 3.12 -2.38
N HIS A 187 -6.05 2.48 -1.24
CA HIS A 187 -4.71 2.23 -0.73
C HIS A 187 -3.83 1.47 -1.75
N GLU A 188 -4.33 0.36 -2.28
CA GLU A 188 -3.59 -0.48 -3.23
C GLU A 188 -3.35 0.19 -4.58
N LEU A 189 -4.18 1.16 -4.96
CA LEU A 189 -3.93 1.98 -6.13
C LEU A 189 -2.74 2.93 -5.88
N TRP A 190 -2.51 3.45 -4.67
CA TRP A 190 -1.30 4.22 -4.37
C TRP A 190 -0.02 3.39 -4.49
N HIS A 191 -0.05 2.11 -4.09
CA HIS A 191 1.06 1.18 -4.35
C HIS A 191 1.34 0.97 -5.84
N HIS A 192 0.36 1.17 -6.72
CA HIS A 192 0.56 1.09 -8.17
C HIS A 192 1.23 2.35 -8.74
N PHE A 193 0.87 3.54 -8.25
CA PHE A 193 1.37 4.80 -8.81
C PHE A 193 2.72 5.24 -8.25
N ILE A 194 3.02 4.86 -7.00
CA ILE A 194 4.30 5.18 -6.37
C ILE A 194 5.35 4.15 -6.85
N PRO A 195 6.55 4.59 -7.29
CA PRO A 195 7.59 3.69 -7.77
C PRO A 195 7.96 2.63 -6.73
N LEU A 196 7.86 1.37 -7.12
CA LEU A 196 8.11 0.25 -6.24
C LEU A 196 9.58 0.16 -5.80
N VAL A 197 9.75 -0.44 -4.63
CA VAL A 197 11.05 -0.83 -4.10
C VAL A 197 11.45 -2.17 -4.70
N THR A 198 12.51 -2.15 -5.49
CA THR A 198 13.23 -3.35 -5.91
C THR A 198 14.62 -3.34 -5.28
N ALA A 199 15.35 -4.44 -5.38
CA ALA A 199 16.74 -4.45 -4.93
C ALA A 199 17.57 -3.36 -5.64
N ASP A 200 17.24 -2.98 -6.88
CA ASP A 200 18.01 -2.01 -7.65
C ASP A 200 17.59 -0.56 -7.36
N THR A 201 16.35 -0.35 -6.89
CA THR A 201 15.80 0.97 -6.58
C THR A 201 15.69 1.27 -5.09
N VAL A 202 16.07 0.32 -4.22
CA VAL A 202 15.86 0.45 -2.78
C VAL A 202 16.50 1.69 -2.21
N ALA A 203 17.74 2.01 -2.58
CA ALA A 203 18.45 3.17 -2.05
C ALA A 203 17.75 4.50 -2.37
N GLN A 204 17.05 4.59 -3.50
CA GLN A 204 16.32 5.78 -3.93
C GLN A 204 14.91 5.84 -3.31
N ASN A 205 14.33 4.68 -2.99
CA ASN A 205 12.92 4.54 -2.63
C ASN A 205 12.70 3.96 -1.21
N ILE A 206 13.67 4.08 -0.28
CA ILE A 206 13.57 3.44 1.04
C ILE A 206 12.36 3.88 1.89
N TRP A 207 11.79 5.07 1.64
CA TRP A 207 10.57 5.57 2.31
C TRP A 207 9.28 5.31 1.53
N PHE A 208 9.30 4.38 0.57
CA PHE A 208 8.14 4.00 -0.23
C PHE A 208 6.88 3.76 0.61
N GLU A 209 6.96 2.92 1.65
CA GLU A 209 5.80 2.63 2.50
C GLU A 209 5.28 3.89 3.17
N GLY A 210 6.16 4.75 3.70
CA GLY A 210 5.78 6.04 4.27
C GLY A 210 5.06 6.97 3.28
N PHE A 211 5.38 6.92 1.99
CA PHE A 211 4.64 7.65 0.96
C PHE A 211 3.28 7.02 0.68
N THR A 212 3.24 5.71 0.47
CA THR A 212 1.98 5.01 0.21
C THR A 212 0.99 5.20 1.34
N GLU A 213 1.42 5.03 2.58
CA GLU A 213 0.58 5.27 3.76
C GLU A 213 0.15 6.73 3.86
N PHE A 214 1.08 7.68 3.68
CA PHE A 214 0.73 9.10 3.76
C PHE A 214 -0.35 9.49 2.76
N TYR A 215 -0.21 9.11 1.49
CA TYR A 215 -1.24 9.45 0.50
C TYR A 215 -2.54 8.71 0.80
N SER A 216 -2.50 7.41 1.06
CA SER A 216 -3.71 6.65 1.39
C SER A 216 -4.47 7.29 2.57
N GLU A 217 -3.76 7.66 3.63
CA GLU A 217 -4.34 8.30 4.81
C GLU A 217 -4.80 9.75 4.56
N LEU A 218 -4.08 10.50 3.73
CA LEU A 218 -4.48 11.86 3.34
C LEU A 218 -5.82 11.84 2.60
N TRP A 219 -6.06 10.80 1.80
CA TRP A 219 -7.24 10.68 0.94
C TRP A 219 -8.39 9.88 1.57
N ALA A 220 -8.14 9.07 2.61
CA ALA A 220 -9.15 8.31 3.35
C ALA A 220 -10.12 9.17 4.19
N GLU A 221 -9.77 10.42 4.54
CA GLU A 221 -10.51 11.23 5.54
C GLU A 221 -12.02 11.39 5.26
N PRO A 222 -12.48 11.77 4.05
CA PRO A 222 -13.90 11.91 3.77
C PRO A 222 -14.69 10.59 3.82
N PHE A 223 -14.04 9.44 3.56
CA PHE A 223 -14.67 8.13 3.74
C PHE A 223 -14.87 7.82 5.22
N ARG A 224 -13.87 8.10 6.06
CA ARG A 224 -13.97 7.93 7.51
C ARG A 224 -14.99 8.88 8.14
N ARG A 225 -15.02 10.15 7.73
CA ARG A 225 -16.06 11.11 8.15
C ARG A 225 -17.47 10.65 7.79
N ALA A 226 -17.66 10.04 6.61
CA ALA A 226 -18.94 9.49 6.18
C ALA A 226 -19.34 8.18 6.90
N ARG A 227 -18.41 7.54 7.62
CA ARG A 227 -18.65 6.33 8.42
C ARG A 227 -18.97 6.63 9.89
N GLU A 228 -18.87 7.89 10.32
CA GLU A 228 -18.98 8.30 11.75
C GLU A 228 -18.06 7.49 12.68
N GLU A 229 -17.01 6.87 12.13
CA GLU A 229 -16.06 6.10 12.91
C GLU A 229 -15.11 7.07 13.61
N GLU A 230 -15.13 7.05 14.95
CA GLU A 230 -13.98 7.55 15.72
C GLU A 230 -12.77 6.75 15.23
N SER A 231 -11.84 7.42 14.57
CA SER A 231 -10.65 6.83 13.98
C SER A 231 -9.79 6.11 15.04
N THR A 232 -10.12 4.85 15.35
CA THR A 232 -9.30 3.94 16.16
C THR A 232 -8.21 3.25 15.33
N HIS A 233 -8.19 3.46 14.01
CA HIS A 233 -7.20 2.87 13.12
C HIS A 233 -5.84 3.55 13.29
N SER A 234 -4.84 2.75 13.66
CA SER A 234 -3.44 3.15 13.65
C SER A 234 -2.93 3.18 12.22
N VAL A 235 -2.28 4.27 11.85
CA VAL A 235 -1.56 4.41 10.57
C VAL A 235 -0.46 3.35 10.50
N GLU A 236 -0.41 2.58 9.42
CA GLU A 236 0.68 1.65 9.17
C GLU A 236 1.99 2.41 8.90
N TYR A 237 3.13 1.78 9.21
CA TYR A 237 4.46 2.40 9.14
C TYR A 237 4.53 3.81 9.79
N PRO A 238 4.02 3.99 11.03
CA PRO A 238 3.66 5.30 11.58
C PRO A 238 4.82 6.31 11.57
N VAL A 239 6.05 5.84 11.85
CA VAL A 239 7.26 6.66 11.85
C VAL A 239 7.62 7.17 10.46
N GLN A 240 7.53 6.32 9.44
CA GLN A 240 7.84 6.69 8.05
C GLN A 240 6.76 7.63 7.51
N THR A 241 5.50 7.34 7.81
CA THR A 241 4.35 8.18 7.44
C THR A 241 4.42 9.56 8.10
N ALA A 242 4.82 9.65 9.38
CA ALA A 242 5.03 10.92 10.07
C ALA A 242 6.17 11.74 9.44
N TYR A 243 7.25 11.07 9.02
CA TYR A 243 8.34 11.72 8.30
C TYR A 243 7.89 12.29 6.95
N VAL A 244 7.19 11.50 6.13
CA VAL A 244 6.64 11.99 4.86
C VAL A 244 5.64 13.13 5.10
N THR A 245 4.81 13.05 6.13
CA THR A 245 3.87 14.11 6.52
C THR A 245 4.62 15.42 6.83
N LEU A 246 5.70 15.36 7.61
CA LEU A 246 6.53 16.54 7.90
C LEU A 246 7.14 17.12 6.62
N ARG A 247 7.69 16.27 5.75
CA ARG A 247 8.27 16.71 4.46
C ARG A 247 7.24 17.38 3.58
N TYR A 248 6.03 16.81 3.49
CA TYR A 248 4.91 17.37 2.77
C TYR A 248 4.55 18.77 3.28
N LEU A 249 4.46 18.95 4.61
CA LEU A 249 4.16 20.25 5.21
C LEU A 249 5.27 21.29 5.00
N GLN A 250 6.53 20.87 4.89
CA GLN A 250 7.66 21.77 4.63
C GLN A 250 7.79 22.15 3.16
N ASN A 251 7.63 21.19 2.25
CA ASN A 251 7.74 21.41 0.81
C ASN A 251 6.92 20.37 0.05
N ARG A 252 5.67 20.74 -0.28
CA ARG A 252 4.72 19.88 -1.00
C ARG A 252 5.26 19.47 -2.36
N GLU A 253 5.69 20.44 -3.17
CA GLU A 253 6.16 20.21 -4.55
C GLU A 253 7.33 19.21 -4.58
N GLN A 254 8.35 19.41 -3.74
CA GLN A 254 9.48 18.49 -3.66
C GLN A 254 9.04 17.11 -3.16
N THR A 255 8.14 17.05 -2.19
CA THR A 255 7.64 15.77 -1.65
C THR A 255 6.88 14.97 -2.71
N HIS A 256 6.09 15.64 -3.57
CA HIS A 256 5.47 15.02 -4.74
C HIS A 256 6.51 14.53 -5.74
N ALA A 257 7.49 15.37 -6.08
CA ALA A 257 8.54 15.00 -7.01
C ALA A 257 9.30 13.74 -6.57
N ILE A 258 9.54 13.60 -5.26
CA ILE A 258 10.15 12.40 -4.68
C ILE A 258 9.19 11.21 -4.76
N ALA A 259 7.94 11.38 -4.30
CA ALA A 259 6.94 10.31 -4.29
C ALA A 259 6.73 9.67 -5.67
N PHE A 260 6.78 10.47 -6.74
CA PHE A 260 6.57 10.00 -8.11
C PHE A 260 7.87 9.75 -8.88
N GLY A 261 9.01 9.78 -8.19
CA GLY A 261 10.32 9.42 -8.75
C GLY A 261 10.85 10.40 -9.81
N THR A 262 10.38 11.65 -9.85
CA THR A 262 10.92 12.69 -10.73
C THR A 262 12.10 13.42 -10.12
N THR A 263 12.34 13.25 -8.82
CA THR A 263 13.50 13.79 -8.10
C THR A 263 13.95 12.80 -7.03
N PRO A 264 15.26 12.59 -6.81
CA PRO A 264 15.73 11.74 -5.72
C PRO A 264 15.38 12.37 -4.37
N MET A 265 15.17 11.55 -3.34
CA MET A 265 15.07 12.07 -1.99
C MET A 265 16.38 12.79 -1.59
N PRO A 266 16.34 13.89 -0.81
CA PRO A 266 17.53 14.50 -0.24
C PRO A 266 18.46 13.47 0.41
N ASP A 267 19.75 13.77 0.43
CA ASP A 267 20.81 12.84 0.85
C ASP A 267 20.81 12.57 2.36
N LEU A 268 19.81 11.82 2.81
CA LEU A 268 19.60 11.37 4.18
C LEU A 268 20.43 10.12 4.51
N LEU A 269 21.02 9.53 3.47
CA LEU A 269 21.98 8.43 3.54
C LEU A 269 23.40 8.91 3.81
N ALA A 270 23.64 10.23 3.88
CA ALA A 270 24.88 10.79 4.40
C ALA A 270 25.13 10.30 5.83
N ALA A 271 26.32 9.76 6.04
CA ALA A 271 26.72 9.07 7.26
C ALA A 271 28.01 9.69 7.82
N SER A 272 27.85 10.56 8.82
CA SER A 272 28.97 10.97 9.67
C SER A 272 29.24 9.89 10.73
N GLN A 273 30.48 9.83 11.25
CA GLN A 273 30.80 8.89 12.35
C GLN A 273 29.87 9.05 13.55
N ALA A 274 29.51 10.30 13.90
CA ALA A 274 28.55 10.56 14.98
C ALA A 274 27.14 10.04 14.68
N LYS A 275 26.69 10.13 13.42
CA LYS A 275 25.40 9.56 12.99
C LYS A 275 25.45 8.03 13.06
N LEU A 276 26.52 7.41 12.56
CA LEU A 276 26.70 5.96 12.60
C LEU A 276 26.70 5.42 14.02
N ALA A 277 27.44 6.04 14.94
CA ALA A 277 27.46 5.63 16.34
C ALA A 277 26.05 5.64 16.97
N LYS A 278 25.27 6.71 16.73
CA LYS A 278 23.87 6.82 17.19
C LYS A 278 22.96 5.75 16.59
N LEU A 279 23.12 5.45 15.30
CA LEU A 279 22.31 4.42 14.64
C LEU A 279 22.66 3.02 15.16
N SER A 280 23.95 2.68 15.28
CA SER A 280 24.40 1.40 15.83
C SER A 280 23.95 1.20 17.28
N GLU A 281 24.03 2.24 18.13
CA GLU A 281 23.52 2.20 19.50
C GLU A 281 22.00 1.95 19.53
N MET A 282 21.24 2.64 18.66
CA MET A 282 19.79 2.47 18.59
C MET A 282 19.38 1.07 18.15
N LEU A 283 20.03 0.53 17.11
CA LEU A 283 19.79 -0.84 16.65
C LEU A 283 20.17 -1.87 17.72
N GLY A 284 21.28 -1.66 18.43
CA GLY A 284 21.68 -2.50 19.57
C GLY A 284 20.64 -2.47 20.70
N ASN A 285 20.10 -1.30 21.03
CA ASN A 285 19.02 -1.16 22.00
C ASN A 285 17.72 -1.84 21.55
N TRP A 286 17.49 -1.95 20.25
CA TRP A 286 16.36 -2.69 19.67
C TRP A 286 16.62 -4.20 19.57
N GLY A 287 17.78 -4.67 20.02
CA GLY A 287 18.11 -6.10 20.13
C GLY A 287 18.92 -6.65 18.97
N TRP A 288 19.32 -5.82 18.00
CA TRP A 288 20.23 -6.26 16.94
C TRP A 288 21.62 -6.57 17.48
N LYS A 289 22.19 -7.65 16.95
CA LYS A 289 23.54 -8.13 17.25
C LYS A 289 24.19 -8.57 15.96
N GLU A 290 25.51 -8.51 15.92
CA GLU A 290 26.30 -9.14 14.87
C GLU A 290 26.23 -10.68 14.97
N ASP A 291 26.63 -11.36 13.90
CA ASP A 291 26.66 -12.83 13.82
C ASP A 291 27.58 -13.47 14.88
N ASP A 292 28.58 -12.73 15.37
CA ASP A 292 29.48 -13.11 16.46
C ASP A 292 28.88 -12.89 17.86
N GLY A 293 27.64 -12.37 17.93
CA GLY A 293 26.94 -12.04 19.16
C GLY A 293 27.32 -10.69 19.77
N ALA A 294 28.17 -9.89 19.12
CA ALA A 294 28.51 -8.55 19.57
C ALA A 294 27.26 -7.63 19.59
N PRO A 295 27.13 -6.76 20.61
CA PRO A 295 25.98 -5.86 20.70
C PRO A 295 26.03 -4.81 19.59
N GLY A 296 24.92 -4.65 18.87
CA GLY A 296 24.77 -3.68 17.79
C GLY A 296 25.18 -4.22 16.41
N VAL A 297 25.07 -3.36 15.40
CA VAL A 297 25.45 -3.67 14.01
C VAL A 297 26.54 -2.70 13.57
N ALA A 298 27.62 -3.23 13.01
CA ALA A 298 28.73 -2.50 12.40
C ALA A 298 28.25 -1.89 11.07
N LEU A 299 27.68 -0.68 11.14
CA LEU A 299 27.05 -0.03 9.98
C LEU A 299 28.07 0.49 8.97
N ASP A 300 29.32 0.68 9.37
CA ASP A 300 30.44 1.13 8.53
C ASP A 300 30.66 0.23 7.31
N ARG A 301 30.39 -1.08 7.42
CA ARG A 301 30.46 -2.02 6.28
C ARG A 301 29.46 -1.74 5.16
N TYR A 302 28.41 -0.96 5.44
CA TYR A 302 27.41 -0.55 4.45
C TYR A 302 27.68 0.86 3.89
N ILE A 303 28.78 1.51 4.30
CA ILE A 303 29.11 2.88 3.91
C ILE A 303 30.18 2.89 2.82
N LEU A 304 29.95 3.70 1.78
CA LEU A 304 30.93 4.03 0.75
C LEU A 304 30.94 5.54 0.55
N ASN A 305 32.11 6.17 0.58
CA ASN A 305 32.29 7.61 0.41
C ASN A 305 31.42 8.46 1.35
N GLY A 306 31.32 8.03 2.62
CA GLY A 306 30.56 8.74 3.66
C GLY A 306 29.04 8.66 3.50
N ARG A 307 28.52 7.70 2.72
CA ARG A 307 27.08 7.47 2.52
C ARG A 307 26.74 5.98 2.53
N PHE A 308 25.51 5.63 2.87
CA PHE A 308 25.05 4.25 2.65
C PHE A 308 25.13 3.89 1.16
N SER A 309 25.85 2.80 0.89
CA SER A 309 26.11 2.29 -0.45
C SER A 309 24.85 1.68 -1.04
N ALA A 310 24.46 2.10 -2.24
CA ALA A 310 23.31 1.51 -2.94
C ALA A 310 23.46 -0.01 -3.14
N PRO A 311 24.63 -0.54 -3.58
CA PRO A 311 24.89 -1.98 -3.56
C PRO A 311 24.69 -2.65 -2.20
N ALA A 312 25.11 -2.00 -1.11
CA ALA A 312 24.97 -2.56 0.24
C ALA A 312 23.51 -2.63 0.70
N LEU A 313 22.73 -1.57 0.45
CA LEU A 313 21.29 -1.55 0.72
C LEU A 313 20.53 -2.55 -0.16
N SER A 314 20.96 -2.72 -1.41
CA SER A 314 20.45 -3.74 -2.34
C SER A 314 20.66 -5.14 -1.80
N ASP A 315 21.86 -5.42 -1.27
CA ASP A 315 22.18 -6.70 -0.65
C ASP A 315 21.42 -6.95 0.64
N LEU A 316 21.28 -5.93 1.51
CA LEU A 316 20.43 -6.00 2.69
C LEU A 316 18.97 -6.30 2.31
N PHE A 317 18.43 -5.62 1.30
CA PHE A 317 17.08 -5.88 0.80
C PHE A 317 16.87 -7.34 0.38
N ARG A 318 17.89 -7.97 -0.21
CA ARG A 318 17.84 -9.38 -0.63
C ARG A 318 18.04 -10.38 0.51
N LYS A 319 18.95 -10.08 1.45
CA LYS A 319 19.47 -11.06 2.43
C LYS A 319 18.90 -10.88 3.84
N ASP A 320 18.63 -9.64 4.26
CA ASP A 320 18.13 -9.31 5.59
C ASP A 320 17.20 -8.09 5.56
N ARG A 321 15.96 -8.35 5.11
CA ARG A 321 14.94 -7.30 4.96
C ARG A 321 14.56 -6.68 6.31
N GLN A 322 14.63 -7.44 7.41
CA GLN A 322 14.25 -6.92 8.73
C GLN A 322 15.27 -5.88 9.20
N LEU A 323 16.57 -6.17 9.07
CA LEU A 323 17.61 -5.19 9.40
C LEU A 323 17.48 -3.92 8.56
N LEU A 324 17.17 -4.07 7.27
CA LEU A 324 16.95 -2.92 6.40
C LEU A 324 15.79 -2.04 6.89
N LEU A 325 14.63 -2.62 7.21
CA LEU A 325 13.46 -1.88 7.68
C LEU A 325 13.75 -1.14 9.00
N ASP A 326 14.45 -1.79 9.92
CA ASP A 326 14.84 -1.22 11.20
C ASP A 326 15.86 -0.09 11.03
N LEU A 327 16.82 -0.25 10.11
CA LEU A 327 17.77 0.81 9.74
C LEU A 327 17.05 2.03 9.16
N ILE A 328 16.10 1.82 8.23
CA ILE A 328 15.29 2.91 7.65
C ILE A 328 14.53 3.64 8.76
N GLN A 329 13.93 2.89 9.69
CA GLN A 329 13.23 3.47 10.83
C GLN A 329 14.18 4.25 11.74
N ALA A 330 15.36 3.72 12.06
CA ALA A 330 16.36 4.39 12.89
C ALA A 330 16.84 5.71 12.27
N ILE A 331 17.13 5.71 10.96
CA ILE A 331 17.44 6.93 10.20
C ILE A 331 16.29 7.93 10.34
N THR A 332 15.05 7.49 10.10
CA THR A 332 13.86 8.34 10.16
C THR A 332 13.63 8.94 11.56
N VAL A 333 13.87 8.16 12.62
CA VAL A 333 13.79 8.61 14.01
C VAL A 333 14.81 9.72 14.29
N CYS A 334 16.04 9.59 13.80
CA CYS A 334 17.05 10.63 13.95
C CYS A 334 16.63 11.94 13.27
N GLU A 335 16.10 11.87 12.05
CA GLU A 335 15.66 13.07 11.31
C GLU A 335 14.46 13.75 11.97
N LEU A 336 13.48 12.97 12.43
CA LEU A 336 12.33 13.49 13.18
C LEU A 336 12.73 14.08 14.54
N ARG A 337 13.76 13.54 15.20
CA ARG A 337 14.31 14.13 16.42
C ARG A 337 14.95 15.49 16.13
N ASN A 338 15.77 15.59 15.08
CA ASN A 338 16.37 16.86 14.66
C ASN A 338 15.30 17.91 14.34
N ALA A 339 14.24 17.52 13.62
CA ALA A 339 13.12 18.41 13.34
C ALA A 339 12.44 18.87 14.63
N ARG A 340 12.21 17.97 15.58
CA ARG A 340 11.63 18.33 16.87
C ARG A 340 12.50 19.32 17.65
N GLU A 341 13.82 19.12 17.65
CA GLU A 341 14.78 20.06 18.25
C GLU A 341 14.77 21.44 17.55
N ALA A 342 14.46 21.47 16.26
CA ALA A 342 14.25 22.69 15.48
C ALA A 342 12.86 23.35 15.66
N GLY A 343 12.01 22.82 16.54
CA GLY A 343 10.70 23.42 16.89
C GLY A 343 9.48 22.77 16.23
N PHE A 344 9.65 21.69 15.45
CA PHE A 344 8.53 20.90 14.92
C PHE A 344 8.04 19.91 15.98
N ASP A 345 7.21 20.38 16.93
CA ASP A 345 6.71 19.59 18.07
C ASP A 345 5.20 19.29 18.02
N ASP A 346 4.68 18.63 19.07
CA ASP A 346 3.26 18.31 19.21
C ASP A 346 2.34 19.53 19.08
N ARG A 347 2.77 20.72 19.55
CA ARG A 347 1.99 21.95 19.47
C ARG A 347 1.98 22.47 18.05
N TRP A 348 3.09 22.38 17.34
CA TRP A 348 3.15 22.69 15.91
C TRP A 348 2.25 21.75 15.11
N ALA A 349 2.33 20.43 15.35
CA ALA A 349 1.53 19.42 14.64
C ALA A 349 0.01 19.66 14.75
N ARG A 350 -0.48 20.05 15.94
CA ARG A 350 -1.92 20.35 16.16
C ARG A 350 -2.47 21.51 15.34
N LYS A 351 -1.61 22.42 14.88
CA LYS A 351 -2.00 23.62 14.12
C LYS A 351 -2.02 23.37 12.61
N GLN A 352 -1.59 22.20 12.16
CA GLN A 352 -1.48 21.90 10.74
C GLN A 352 -2.86 21.60 10.15
N ASP A 353 -3.06 22.04 8.92
CA ASP A 353 -4.23 21.71 8.12
C ASP A 353 -4.04 20.32 7.49
N LEU A 354 -4.43 19.30 8.26
CA LEU A 354 -4.31 17.88 7.93
C LEU A 354 -5.53 17.13 8.46
N PRO A 355 -5.80 15.91 7.95
CA PRO A 355 -6.68 14.97 8.61
C PRO A 355 -6.27 14.70 10.07
N GLU A 356 -7.23 14.52 10.96
CA GLU A 356 -6.96 14.42 12.40
C GLU A 356 -6.10 13.19 12.76
N HIS A 357 -6.31 12.05 12.09
CA HIS A 357 -5.51 10.84 12.31
C HIS A 357 -4.05 11.03 11.90
N LEU A 358 -3.77 11.78 10.82
CA LEU A 358 -2.40 12.12 10.42
C LEU A 358 -1.73 13.07 11.43
N LYS A 359 -2.47 14.05 11.96
CA LYS A 359 -1.96 14.90 13.06
C LYS A 359 -1.65 14.05 14.29
N GLN A 360 -2.53 13.15 14.65
CA GLN A 360 -2.37 12.31 15.81
C GLN A 360 -1.18 11.36 15.66
N ASN A 361 -1.01 10.73 14.49
CA ASN A 361 0.19 9.95 14.17
C ASN A 361 1.47 10.79 14.35
N LEU A 362 1.50 12.01 13.81
CA LEU A 362 2.65 12.91 13.92
C LEU A 362 2.97 13.27 15.38
N ILE A 363 1.95 13.56 16.19
CA ILE A 363 2.09 13.84 17.63
C ILE A 363 2.63 12.61 18.38
N GLU A 364 2.08 11.43 18.12
CA GLU A 364 2.52 10.19 18.76
C GLU A 364 3.97 9.85 18.42
N VAL A 365 4.34 9.99 17.15
CA VAL A 365 5.72 9.77 16.70
C VAL A 365 6.66 10.81 17.30
N PHE A 366 6.30 12.10 17.39
CA PHE A 366 7.14 13.10 18.05
C PHE A 366 7.37 12.83 19.54
N LYS A 367 6.39 12.24 20.24
CA LYS A 367 6.60 11.74 21.61
C LYS A 367 7.54 10.54 21.64
N TYR A 368 7.36 9.60 20.72
CA TYR A 368 8.20 8.40 20.61
C TYR A 368 9.68 8.73 20.37
N VAL A 369 9.99 9.60 19.40
CA VAL A 369 11.39 9.89 19.01
C VAL A 369 12.21 10.56 20.12
N LYS A 370 11.57 11.08 21.17
CA LYS A 370 12.25 11.57 22.39
C LYS A 370 12.98 10.45 23.12
N ASN A 371 12.44 9.22 23.11
CA ASN A 371 13.01 8.08 23.83
C ASN A 371 12.65 6.75 23.13
N PRO A 372 13.26 6.46 21.95
CA PRO A 372 12.93 5.31 21.12
C PRO A 372 13.62 4.04 21.65
N ARG A 373 13.25 3.61 22.87
CA ARG A 373 13.87 2.45 23.54
C ARG A 373 13.60 1.11 22.84
N ARG A 374 12.53 1.04 22.08
CA ARG A 374 12.12 -0.13 21.31
C ARG A 374 11.76 0.34 19.92
N GLN A 375 11.88 -0.54 18.94
CA GLN A 375 11.33 -0.30 17.64
C GLN A 375 9.83 0.01 17.76
N HIS A 376 9.35 1.00 17.02
CA HIS A 376 7.92 1.32 16.93
C HIS A 376 7.12 0.32 16.07
N ALA A 377 7.75 -0.74 15.54
CA ALA A 377 7.10 -1.58 14.54
C ALA A 377 5.88 -2.33 15.12
N ASN A 378 4.74 -2.03 14.48
CA ASN A 378 3.43 -2.67 14.48
C ASN A 378 2.76 -2.88 15.84
N ARG A 379 2.00 -1.87 16.27
CA ARG A 379 0.81 -2.10 17.11
C ARG A 379 -0.23 -2.88 16.34
#